data_AF-R4X7J3-F1
#
_entry.id   AF-R4X7J3-F1
#
_cell.length_a   1.000
_cell.length_b   1.000
_cell.length_c   1.000
_cell.angle_alpha   90.00
_cell.angle_beta   90.00
_cell.angle_gamma   90.00
#
_symmetry.space_group_name_H-M   'P 1'
#
loop_
_entity.id
_entity.type
_entity.pdbx_description
1 polymer ?
#
loop_
_entity_poly.entity_id
_entity_poly.type
_entity_poly.pdbx_seq_one_letter_code
_entity_poly.pdbx_strand_id
1 'polypeptide(L)'
;MIGLKATLNVIDNSGAQIVECIQVLKAGTHARIGDEIVCVVQKARTMGVQVGNQQAVQKVKRGDIRHALVVRTKKEVRRPDGRYIRFDDNACVLINNKGEPIGSRILGVMGAELRTKKYSKILSLAQRVVHQVRCNSTAPAASAKIEDIVSQISKLTLLETSDLISTLKTRLNITEVAAPASAAPAAAPAAEAAKPAEAVEEKSVFNLKLESFDPAAKAKIIREVKAMLGLNLVEAKKFVESAPKVLKEGVTKEDADKIKKALEAAGGVVKLE
;
A
#
# COMPACT_ATOMS: atom_id res chain seq x y z
N MET A 1 -24.79 6.41 -14.99
CA MET A 1 -25.68 7.57 -15.10
C MET A 1 -26.98 7.15 -14.48
N ILE A 2 -27.49 7.97 -13.57
CA ILE A 2 -28.67 7.70 -12.78
C ILE A 2 -29.67 8.80 -13.12
N GLY A 3 -30.81 8.42 -13.68
CA GLY A 3 -31.91 9.34 -13.97
C GLY A 3 -33.08 9.13 -13.02
N LEU A 4 -34.17 9.83 -13.29
CA LEU A 4 -35.46 9.63 -12.61
C LEU A 4 -35.93 8.18 -12.74
N LYS A 5 -36.56 7.66 -11.68
CA LYS A 5 -37.04 6.27 -11.56
C LYS A 5 -35.96 5.18 -11.69
N ALA A 6 -34.68 5.56 -11.70
CA ALA A 6 -33.60 4.59 -11.68
C ALA A 6 -33.51 3.93 -10.29
N THR A 7 -33.37 2.61 -10.28
CA THR A 7 -33.16 1.84 -9.04
C THR A 7 -31.68 1.72 -8.72
N LEU A 8 -31.33 1.83 -7.45
CA LEU A 8 -29.98 1.70 -6.93
C LEU A 8 -29.94 0.78 -5.71
N ASN A 9 -28.84 0.04 -5.60
CA ASN A 9 -28.53 -0.76 -4.42
C ASN A 9 -27.99 0.13 -3.32
N VAL A 10 -28.53 0.01 -2.11
CA VAL A 10 -28.00 0.71 -0.93
C VAL A 10 -26.89 -0.13 -0.32
N ILE A 11 -25.69 0.44 -0.28
CA ILE A 11 -24.48 -0.24 0.22
C ILE A 11 -24.11 0.23 1.62
N ASP A 12 -25.09 0.43 2.50
CA ASP A 12 -24.85 0.78 3.89
C ASP A 12 -25.68 -0.10 4.85
N ASN A 13 -25.43 0.05 6.14
CA ASN A 13 -26.17 -0.62 7.20
C ASN A 13 -27.36 0.21 7.73
N SER A 14 -27.89 1.20 6.98
CA SER A 14 -29.03 2.02 7.40
C SER A 14 -30.34 1.22 7.54
N GLY A 15 -30.43 0.09 6.83
CA GLY A 15 -31.62 -0.75 6.77
C GLY A 15 -32.27 -0.76 5.39
N ALA A 16 -31.98 0.19 4.51
CA ALA A 16 -32.42 0.13 3.12
C ALA A 16 -31.61 -0.90 2.31
N GLN A 17 -32.24 -1.52 1.30
CA GLN A 17 -31.60 -2.42 0.33
C GLN A 17 -31.67 -1.86 -1.08
N ILE A 18 -32.86 -1.40 -1.49
CA ILE A 18 -33.11 -0.88 -2.83
C ILE A 18 -33.83 0.45 -2.68
N VAL A 19 -33.34 1.45 -3.40
CA VAL A 19 -33.95 2.77 -3.49
C VAL A 19 -34.22 3.14 -4.93
N GLU A 20 -35.19 4.02 -5.14
CA GLU A 20 -35.53 4.59 -6.43
C GLU A 20 -35.25 6.09 -6.43
N CYS A 21 -34.55 6.59 -7.44
CA CYS A 21 -34.25 8.01 -7.59
C CYS A 21 -35.50 8.79 -8.00
N ILE A 22 -35.85 9.82 -7.21
CA ILE A 22 -36.96 10.74 -7.50
C ILE A 22 -36.43 12.03 -8.10
N GLN A 23 -35.25 12.49 -7.66
CA GLN A 23 -34.71 13.77 -8.06
C GLN A 23 -33.18 13.75 -8.03
N VAL A 24 -32.58 14.40 -9.02
CA VAL A 24 -31.15 14.71 -9.03
C VAL A 24 -30.97 16.15 -8.52
N LEU A 25 -30.19 16.35 -7.46
CA LEU A 25 -30.05 17.68 -6.84
C LEU A 25 -29.14 18.61 -7.64
N LYS A 26 -28.21 18.04 -8.41
CA LYS A 26 -27.38 18.81 -9.34
C LYS A 26 -28.22 19.27 -10.53
N ALA A 27 -27.93 20.47 -11.03
CA ALA A 27 -28.43 20.94 -12.32
C ALA A 27 -28.06 19.93 -13.44
N GLY A 28 -29.08 19.30 -14.02
CA GLY A 28 -28.95 18.32 -15.10
C GLY A 28 -29.97 17.19 -15.00
N THR A 29 -29.97 16.33 -16.01
CA THR A 29 -30.92 15.20 -16.12
C THR A 29 -30.43 13.92 -15.45
N HIS A 30 -29.12 13.78 -15.25
CA HIS A 30 -28.50 12.54 -14.78
C HIS A 30 -27.44 12.78 -13.71
N ALA A 31 -27.48 12.00 -12.64
CA ALA A 31 -26.44 11.93 -11.63
C ALA A 31 -25.32 10.95 -12.06
N ARG A 32 -24.09 11.28 -11.64
CA ARG A 32 -22.88 10.46 -11.76
C ARG A 32 -22.33 10.14 -10.37
N ILE A 33 -21.21 9.41 -10.33
CA ILE A 33 -20.53 9.08 -9.07
C ILE A 33 -20.20 10.36 -8.31
N GLY A 34 -20.61 10.40 -7.05
CA GLY A 34 -20.46 11.47 -6.07
C GLY A 34 -21.42 12.65 -6.24
N ASP A 35 -22.46 12.51 -7.07
CA ASP A 35 -23.58 13.45 -7.06
C ASP A 35 -24.66 13.00 -6.07
N GLU A 36 -25.35 13.97 -5.48
CA GLU A 36 -26.43 13.76 -4.53
C GLU A 36 -27.78 13.66 -5.23
N ILE A 37 -28.61 12.74 -4.77
CA ILE A 37 -29.95 12.46 -5.28
C ILE A 37 -30.93 12.35 -4.11
N VAL A 38 -32.20 12.62 -4.37
CA VAL A 38 -33.30 12.27 -3.47
C VAL A 38 -33.90 10.96 -3.95
N CYS A 39 -34.15 10.05 -3.01
CA CYS A 39 -34.63 8.71 -3.31
C CYS A 39 -35.71 8.23 -2.35
N VAL A 40 -36.60 7.35 -2.82
CA VAL A 40 -37.56 6.59 -2.00
C VAL A 40 -37.01 5.20 -1.76
N VAL A 41 -37.14 4.73 -0.52
CA VAL A 41 -36.77 3.37 -0.15
C VAL A 41 -37.84 2.39 -0.61
N GLN A 42 -37.51 1.62 -1.65
CA GLN A 42 -38.42 0.61 -2.21
C GLN A 42 -38.40 -0.69 -1.43
N LYS A 43 -37.21 -1.12 -1.00
CA LYS A 43 -37.01 -2.32 -0.20
C LYS A 43 -36.10 -2.00 0.97
N ALA A 44 -36.57 -2.32 2.18
CA ALA A 44 -35.77 -2.26 3.40
C ALA A 44 -35.60 -3.68 3.95
N ARG A 45 -34.45 -3.95 4.58
CA ARG A 45 -34.26 -5.13 5.42
C ARG A 45 -35.32 -5.07 6.52
N THR A 46 -36.22 -6.04 6.52
CA THR A 46 -37.06 -6.32 7.67
C THR A 46 -36.15 -6.95 8.71
N MET A 47 -35.90 -6.28 9.82
CA MET A 47 -35.28 -6.92 10.97
C MET A 47 -36.32 -7.87 11.56
N GLY A 48 -36.40 -9.08 11.01
CA GLY A 48 -37.31 -10.12 11.47
C GLY A 48 -36.80 -10.70 12.78
N VAL A 49 -37.66 -10.62 13.81
CA VAL A 49 -37.61 -11.31 15.11
C VAL A 49 -36.32 -11.11 15.92
N GLN A 50 -36.46 -10.47 17.08
CA GLN A 50 -35.43 -10.45 18.12
C GLN A 50 -34.96 -11.87 18.42
N VAL A 51 -33.78 -12.23 17.94
CA VAL A 51 -32.99 -13.29 18.55
C VAL A 51 -31.97 -12.57 19.45
N GLY A 52 -32.41 -12.22 20.65
CA GLY A 52 -31.58 -11.63 21.71
C GLY A 52 -31.68 -10.11 21.93
N ASN A 53 -30.94 -9.62 22.93
CA ASN A 53 -30.97 -8.26 23.47
C ASN A 53 -30.23 -7.19 22.64
N GLN A 54 -29.71 -7.53 21.46
CA GLN A 54 -29.00 -6.56 20.61
C GLN A 54 -29.92 -6.08 19.48
N GLN A 55 -30.77 -5.11 19.79
CA GLN A 55 -31.54 -4.40 18.77
C GLN A 55 -30.60 -3.47 17.99
N ALA A 56 -30.15 -3.89 16.82
CA ALA A 56 -29.66 -2.95 15.82
C ALA A 56 -30.86 -2.12 15.32
N VAL A 57 -30.94 -0.87 15.80
CA VAL A 57 -32.02 0.07 15.48
C VAL A 57 -32.12 0.24 13.96
N GLN A 58 -33.25 -0.17 13.39
CA GLN A 58 -33.57 0.07 11.98
C GLN A 58 -33.81 1.58 11.79
N LYS A 59 -32.87 2.25 11.10
CA LYS A 59 -32.90 3.71 10.90
C LYS A 59 -33.86 4.14 9.79
N VAL A 60 -34.19 3.23 8.87
CA VAL A 60 -34.92 3.54 7.64
C VAL A 60 -35.99 2.48 7.35
N LYS A 61 -37.19 2.93 6.98
CA LYS A 61 -38.35 2.10 6.63
C LYS A 61 -38.63 2.15 5.13
N ARG A 62 -39.43 1.21 4.63
CA ARG A 62 -39.93 1.24 3.24
C ARG A 62 -40.86 2.44 3.08
N GLY A 63 -40.72 3.15 1.96
CA GLY A 63 -41.47 4.37 1.66
C GLY A 63 -40.82 5.66 2.16
N ASP A 64 -39.77 5.57 3.00
CA ASP A 64 -39.05 6.76 3.45
C ASP A 64 -38.37 7.47 2.28
N ILE A 65 -38.49 8.80 2.26
CA ILE A 65 -37.79 9.68 1.33
C ILE A 65 -36.51 10.16 2.01
N ARG A 66 -35.35 9.90 1.39
CA ARG A 66 -34.03 10.26 1.93
C ARG A 66 -33.12 10.78 0.84
N HIS A 67 -32.12 11.56 1.25
CA HIS A 67 -31.01 11.92 0.40
C HIS A 67 -30.06 10.73 0.29
N ALA A 68 -29.43 10.58 -0.88
CA ALA A 68 -28.45 9.54 -1.13
C ALA A 68 -27.30 10.07 -2.01
N LEU A 69 -26.11 9.55 -1.74
CA LEU A 69 -24.93 9.82 -2.55
C LEU A 69 -24.70 8.64 -3.49
N VAL A 70 -24.55 8.91 -4.79
CA VAL A 70 -24.19 7.88 -5.78
C VAL A 70 -22.72 7.52 -5.61
N VAL A 71 -22.40 6.25 -5.35
CA VAL A 71 -21.02 5.81 -5.03
C VAL A 71 -20.37 4.97 -6.13
N ARG A 72 -21.18 4.33 -6.97
CA ARG A 72 -20.75 3.64 -8.19
C ARG A 72 -21.90 3.54 -9.19
N THR A 73 -21.56 3.50 -10.47
CA THR A 73 -22.55 3.39 -11.55
C THR A 73 -22.12 2.42 -12.62
N LYS A 74 -23.11 1.75 -13.25
CA LYS A 74 -22.90 0.85 -14.38
C LYS A 74 -22.45 1.55 -15.65
N LYS A 75 -22.88 2.79 -15.87
CA LYS A 75 -22.34 3.59 -16.98
C LYS A 75 -20.90 4.00 -16.67
N GLU A 76 -20.05 3.87 -17.67
CA GLU A 76 -18.66 4.26 -17.57
C GLU A 76 -18.47 5.74 -17.23
N VAL A 77 -17.44 6.03 -16.44
CA VAL A 77 -17.01 7.38 -16.08
C VAL A 77 -15.56 7.54 -16.52
N ARG A 78 -15.30 8.57 -17.33
CA ARG A 78 -13.94 8.96 -17.72
C ARG A 78 -13.26 9.71 -16.57
N ARG A 79 -12.05 9.31 -16.24
CA ARG A 79 -11.20 9.96 -15.23
C ARG A 79 -10.28 11.01 -15.86
N PRO A 80 -9.68 11.91 -15.05
CA PRO A 80 -8.74 12.92 -15.54
C PRO A 80 -7.53 12.34 -16.27
N ASP A 81 -7.08 11.14 -15.88
CA ASP A 81 -6.00 10.38 -16.54
C ASP A 81 -6.43 9.73 -17.87
N GLY A 82 -7.67 9.97 -18.32
CA GLY A 82 -8.21 9.44 -19.58
C GLY A 82 -8.75 8.01 -19.49
N ARG A 83 -8.54 7.30 -18.38
CA ARG A 83 -9.04 5.92 -18.20
C ARG A 83 -10.54 5.93 -17.86
N TYR A 84 -11.22 4.82 -18.17
CA TYR A 84 -12.65 4.64 -17.90
C TYR A 84 -12.86 3.66 -16.75
N ILE A 85 -13.79 3.98 -15.85
CA ILE A 85 -14.28 3.05 -14.82
C ILE A 85 -15.69 2.62 -15.15
N ARG A 86 -15.97 1.32 -15.03
CA ARG A 86 -17.31 0.76 -15.07
C ARG A 86 -17.48 -0.22 -13.92
N PHE A 87 -18.66 -0.18 -13.31
CA PHE A 87 -19.09 -1.15 -12.30
C PHE A 87 -20.20 -2.04 -12.87
N ASP A 88 -20.49 -3.15 -12.19
CA ASP A 88 -21.53 -4.09 -12.63
C ASP A 88 -22.94 -3.55 -12.35
N ASP A 89 -23.10 -2.81 -11.24
CA ASP A 89 -24.37 -2.28 -10.75
C ASP A 89 -24.30 -0.78 -10.42
N ASN A 90 -25.48 -0.22 -10.13
CA ASN A 90 -25.64 1.13 -9.59
C ASN A 90 -25.84 1.04 -8.09
N ALA A 91 -25.06 1.79 -7.31
CA ALA A 91 -25.20 1.81 -5.87
C ALA A 91 -25.08 3.21 -5.28
N CYS A 92 -25.66 3.38 -4.09
CA CYS A 92 -25.65 4.61 -3.31
C CYS A 92 -25.53 4.34 -1.81
N VAL A 93 -25.23 5.41 -1.07
CA VAL A 93 -25.22 5.45 0.41
C VAL A 93 -26.24 6.48 0.85
N LEU A 94 -27.05 6.16 1.86
CA LEU A 94 -28.02 7.12 2.37
C LEU A 94 -27.33 8.18 3.22
N ILE A 95 -27.71 9.44 3.01
CA ILE A 95 -27.14 10.59 3.69
C ILE A 95 -28.24 11.49 4.25
N ASN A 96 -27.87 12.29 5.24
CA ASN A 96 -28.67 13.41 5.72
C ASN A 96 -28.49 14.62 4.80
N ASN A 97 -29.33 15.64 4.97
CA ASN A 97 -29.24 16.90 4.23
C ASN A 97 -27.90 17.65 4.44
N LYS A 98 -27.13 17.28 5.46
CA LYS A 98 -25.77 17.80 5.73
C LYS A 98 -24.67 17.05 4.96
N GLY A 99 -25.02 16.04 4.16
CA GLY A 99 -24.06 15.20 3.44
C GLY A 99 -23.38 14.12 4.28
N GLU A 100 -23.89 13.85 5.49
CA GLU A 100 -23.34 12.85 6.41
C GLU A 100 -24.07 11.49 6.26
N PRO A 101 -23.35 10.35 6.31
CA PRO A 101 -23.97 9.05 6.13
C PRO A 101 -24.90 8.69 7.28
N ILE A 102 -26.07 8.13 6.95
CA ILE A 102 -27.04 7.62 7.93
C ILE A 102 -26.54 6.30 8.52
N GLY A 103 -25.99 5.44 7.66
CA GLY A 103 -25.32 4.21 8.04
C GLY A 103 -24.01 4.47 8.78
N SER A 104 -23.69 3.62 9.75
CA SER A 104 -22.42 3.65 10.47
C SER A 104 -21.29 2.93 9.71
N ARG A 105 -21.62 2.07 8.73
CA ARG A 105 -20.66 1.31 7.92
C ARG A 105 -21.17 1.16 6.50
N ILE A 106 -20.24 1.24 5.56
CA ILE A 106 -20.50 1.04 4.13
C ILE A 106 -20.08 -0.39 3.75
N LEU A 107 -21.00 -1.09 3.10
CA LEU A 107 -20.91 -2.50 2.72
C LEU A 107 -20.61 -2.61 1.23
N GLY A 108 -19.33 -2.70 0.89
CA GLY A 108 -18.91 -2.96 -0.48
C GLY A 108 -17.97 -1.91 -1.03
N VAL A 109 -17.95 -1.85 -2.36
CA VAL A 109 -16.94 -1.12 -3.12
C VAL A 109 -17.47 0.22 -3.57
N MET A 110 -16.64 1.26 -3.44
CA MET A 110 -16.94 2.60 -3.92
C MET A 110 -15.92 3.10 -4.93
N GLY A 111 -16.32 4.03 -5.78
CA GLY A 111 -15.41 4.77 -6.65
C GLY A 111 -14.55 5.78 -5.87
N ALA A 112 -13.29 5.94 -6.29
CA ALA A 112 -12.36 6.92 -5.72
C ALA A 112 -12.75 8.38 -6.01
N GLU A 113 -13.68 8.59 -6.94
CA GLU A 113 -14.16 9.91 -7.39
C GLU A 113 -14.75 10.73 -6.21
N LEU A 114 -15.25 10.06 -5.17
CA LEU A 114 -15.75 10.68 -3.94
C LEU A 114 -14.72 11.55 -3.21
N ARG A 115 -13.41 11.32 -3.43
CA ARG A 115 -12.33 12.08 -2.78
C ARG A 115 -12.29 13.53 -3.26
N THR A 116 -12.62 13.75 -4.52
CA THR A 116 -12.66 15.09 -5.13
C THR A 116 -13.89 15.89 -4.71
N LYS A 117 -14.96 15.21 -4.27
CA LYS A 117 -16.28 15.79 -4.02
C LYS A 117 -16.60 16.01 -2.53
N LYS A 118 -15.58 16.14 -1.67
CA LYS A 118 -15.69 16.47 -0.22
C LYS A 118 -16.35 15.41 0.67
N TYR A 119 -16.59 14.19 0.19
CA TYR A 119 -17.18 13.11 1.00
C TYR A 119 -16.14 12.24 1.73
N SER A 120 -15.20 12.89 2.44
CA SER A 120 -14.09 12.21 3.14
C SER A 120 -14.58 11.27 4.25
N LYS A 121 -15.65 11.64 4.97
CA LYS A 121 -16.27 10.79 6.01
C LYS A 121 -16.75 9.44 5.44
N ILE A 122 -17.40 9.47 4.29
CA ILE A 122 -17.92 8.29 3.60
C ILE A 122 -16.75 7.41 3.12
N LEU A 123 -15.69 8.00 2.56
CA LEU A 123 -14.49 7.26 2.20
C LEU A 123 -13.80 6.59 3.41
N SER A 124 -13.80 7.25 4.57
CA SER A 124 -13.21 6.68 5.80
C SER A 124 -13.98 5.49 6.35
N LEU A 125 -15.29 5.41 6.12
CA LEU A 125 -16.14 4.29 6.56
C LEU A 125 -16.14 3.11 5.59
N ALA A 126 -15.52 3.28 4.42
CA ALA A 126 -15.53 2.29 3.35
C ALA A 126 -14.51 1.17 3.59
N GLN A 127 -14.93 -0.07 3.34
CA GLN A 127 -14.03 -1.21 3.42
C GLN A 127 -13.06 -1.27 2.22
N ARG A 128 -13.54 -0.95 1.01
CA ARG A 128 -12.75 -1.01 -0.23
C ARG A 128 -13.14 0.10 -1.19
N VAL A 129 -12.13 0.82 -1.68
CA VAL A 129 -12.30 1.91 -2.66
C VAL A 129 -11.49 1.59 -3.90
N VAL A 130 -12.13 1.62 -5.06
CA VAL A 130 -11.49 1.35 -6.36
C VAL A 130 -10.76 2.59 -6.83
N HIS A 131 -9.51 2.65 -6.40
CA HIS A 131 -8.49 3.51 -6.98
C HIS A 131 -7.92 2.78 -8.20
N GLN A 132 -8.71 2.73 -9.29
CA GLN A 132 -8.31 2.13 -10.57
C GLN A 132 -8.30 0.59 -10.56
N VAL A 133 -8.46 -0.01 -11.74
CA VAL A 133 -7.96 -1.37 -11.99
C VAL A 133 -6.49 -1.33 -11.60
N ARG A 134 -6.10 -2.15 -10.62
CA ARG A 134 -4.71 -2.29 -10.22
C ARG A 134 -3.93 -2.89 -11.40
N CYS A 135 -3.52 -2.07 -12.36
CA CYS A 135 -2.12 -2.14 -12.74
C CYS A 135 -1.40 -1.52 -11.56
N ASN A 136 -0.60 -2.34 -10.90
CA ASN A 136 0.15 -2.02 -9.70
C ASN A 136 1.14 -0.87 -10.01
N SER A 137 0.67 0.37 -9.96
CA SER A 137 1.50 1.57 -10.04
C SER A 137 1.16 2.52 -8.90
N THR A 138 0.98 1.98 -7.70
CA THR A 138 1.32 2.74 -6.50
C THR A 138 2.83 2.62 -6.33
N ALA A 139 3.59 3.33 -7.17
CA ALA A 139 4.88 3.78 -6.70
C ALA A 139 4.56 4.79 -5.58
N PRO A 140 5.06 4.61 -4.34
CA PRO A 140 5.12 5.74 -3.42
C PRO A 140 5.87 6.86 -4.16
N ALA A 141 5.49 8.12 -3.94
CA ALA A 141 6.20 9.26 -4.52
C ALA A 141 7.70 9.01 -4.41
N ALA A 142 8.35 8.80 -5.56
CA ALA A 142 9.74 8.45 -5.58
C ALA A 142 10.49 9.67 -5.02
N SER A 143 11.55 9.44 -4.25
CA SER A 143 12.35 10.58 -3.76
C SER A 143 12.81 11.41 -4.96
N ALA A 144 12.97 12.73 -4.80
CA ALA A 144 13.35 13.63 -5.91
C ALA A 144 14.57 13.09 -6.70
N LYS A 145 15.51 12.43 -6.00
CA LYS A 145 16.66 11.75 -6.59
C LYS A 145 16.29 10.66 -7.59
N ILE A 146 15.24 9.88 -7.34
CA ILE A 146 14.79 8.81 -8.24
C ILE A 146 14.10 9.40 -9.47
N GLU A 147 13.31 10.47 -9.31
CA GLU A 147 12.68 11.16 -10.44
C GLU A 147 13.74 11.77 -11.36
N ASP A 148 14.79 12.37 -10.78
CA ASP A 148 15.93 12.90 -11.53
C ASP A 148 16.66 11.79 -12.31
N ILE A 149 16.92 10.64 -11.69
CA ILE A 149 17.55 9.48 -12.34
C ILE A 149 16.69 8.96 -13.51
N VAL A 150 15.37 8.86 -13.32
CA VAL A 150 14.45 8.43 -14.39
C VAL A 150 14.44 9.42 -15.55
N SER A 151 14.50 10.72 -15.26
CA SER A 151 14.60 11.77 -16.27
C SER A 151 15.91 11.71 -17.07
N GLN A 152 17.00 11.29 -16.44
CA GLN A 152 18.30 11.12 -17.09
C GLN A 152 18.32 9.86 -17.97
N ILE A 153 17.82 8.73 -17.46
CA ILE A 153 17.77 7.47 -18.21
C ILE A 153 16.91 7.60 -19.47
N SER A 154 15.76 8.28 -19.38
CA SER A 154 14.86 8.50 -20.54
C SER A 154 15.45 9.36 -21.66
N LYS A 155 16.52 10.11 -21.40
CA LYS A 155 17.21 10.94 -22.40
C LYS A 155 18.37 10.22 -23.08
N LEU A 156 18.79 9.06 -22.57
CA LEU A 156 19.90 8.29 -23.15
C LEU A 156 19.47 7.60 -24.45
N THR A 157 20.45 7.44 -25.34
CA THR A 157 20.30 6.63 -26.55
C THR A 157 20.46 5.15 -26.24
N LEU A 158 20.03 4.27 -27.16
CA LEU A 158 20.07 2.81 -26.94
C LEU A 158 21.50 2.28 -26.71
N LEU A 159 22.50 2.89 -27.33
CA LEU A 159 23.91 2.53 -27.15
C LEU A 159 24.42 2.95 -25.75
N GLU A 160 24.10 4.16 -25.30
CA GLU A 160 24.46 4.63 -23.96
C GLU A 160 23.73 3.84 -22.87
N THR A 161 22.53 3.34 -23.17
CA THR A 161 21.78 2.47 -22.26
C THR A 161 22.48 1.13 -22.08
N SER A 162 23.05 0.53 -23.14
CA SER A 162 23.83 -0.72 -23.02
C SER A 162 25.13 -0.53 -22.24
N ASP A 163 25.78 0.63 -22.40
CA ASP A 163 27.01 0.96 -21.66
C ASP A 163 26.72 1.25 -20.18
N LEU A 164 25.58 1.89 -19.88
CA LEU A 164 25.11 2.05 -18.52
C LEU A 164 24.81 0.69 -17.88
N ILE A 165 24.18 -0.24 -18.61
CA ILE A 165 23.89 -1.58 -18.10
C ILE A 165 25.18 -2.36 -17.84
N SER A 166 26.18 -2.28 -18.71
CA SER A 166 27.46 -2.98 -18.53
C SER A 166 28.25 -2.41 -17.35
N THR A 167 28.33 -1.09 -17.22
CA THR A 167 28.99 -0.42 -16.10
C THR A 167 28.29 -0.70 -14.77
N LEU A 168 26.96 -0.69 -14.73
CA LEU A 168 26.19 -1.08 -13.54
C LEU A 168 26.42 -2.55 -13.17
N LYS A 169 26.49 -3.46 -14.13
CA LYS A 169 26.80 -4.88 -13.88
C LYS A 169 28.19 -5.05 -13.27
N THR A 170 29.20 -4.36 -13.79
CA THR A 170 30.57 -4.41 -13.26
C THR A 170 30.68 -3.77 -11.88
N ARG A 171 30.03 -2.63 -11.65
CA ARG A 171 30.11 -1.90 -10.37
C ARG A 171 29.30 -2.55 -9.25
N LEU A 172 28.16 -3.16 -9.56
CA LEU A 172 27.27 -3.77 -8.58
C LEU A 172 27.40 -5.30 -8.50
N ASN A 173 28.36 -5.90 -9.22
CA ASN A 173 28.60 -7.34 -9.27
C ASN A 173 27.32 -8.17 -9.50
N ILE A 174 26.43 -7.69 -10.38
CA ILE A 174 25.21 -8.41 -10.75
C ILE A 174 25.60 -9.45 -11.80
N THR A 175 25.88 -10.66 -11.34
CA THR A 175 25.96 -11.82 -12.24
C THR A 175 24.54 -12.09 -12.74
N GLU A 176 24.36 -12.15 -14.06
CA GLU A 176 23.10 -12.57 -14.63
C GLU A 176 22.80 -13.98 -14.10
N VAL A 177 21.85 -14.08 -13.18
CA VAL A 177 21.29 -15.36 -12.78
C VAL A 177 20.45 -15.82 -13.97
N ALA A 178 21.15 -16.41 -14.94
CA ALA A 178 20.56 -17.14 -16.03
C ALA A 178 19.74 -18.28 -15.43
N ALA A 179 18.42 -18.18 -15.56
CA ALA A 179 17.54 -19.33 -15.40
C ALA A 179 17.99 -20.44 -16.37
N PRO A 180 17.90 -21.72 -15.97
CA PRO A 180 18.66 -22.79 -16.58
C PRO A 180 18.15 -23.12 -17.98
N ALA A 181 18.99 -22.85 -18.99
CA ALA A 181 18.83 -23.41 -20.31
C ALA A 181 19.35 -24.85 -20.31
N SER A 182 18.45 -25.74 -20.72
CA SER A 182 18.66 -27.13 -21.02
C SER A 182 19.80 -27.41 -22.00
N ALA A 183 20.48 -28.54 -21.74
CA ALA A 183 21.12 -29.45 -22.70
C ALA A 183 22.50 -29.07 -23.29
N ALA A 184 23.51 -29.61 -22.60
CA ALA A 184 24.57 -30.50 -23.12
C ALA A 184 25.78 -29.93 -23.91
N PRO A 185 26.97 -30.57 -23.76
CA PRO A 185 28.28 -29.93 -23.86
C PRO A 185 29.08 -30.33 -25.12
N ALA A 186 30.02 -29.49 -25.51
CA ALA A 186 31.12 -29.89 -26.40
C ALA A 186 32.45 -29.28 -25.93
N ALA A 187 33.49 -30.10 -26.02
CA ALA A 187 34.77 -30.05 -25.32
C ALA A 187 35.87 -29.18 -25.99
N ALA A 188 36.62 -28.43 -25.15
CA ALA A 188 38.10 -28.37 -24.94
C ALA A 188 39.12 -28.42 -26.12
N PRO A 189 40.42 -28.02 -25.96
CA PRO A 189 41.06 -27.05 -25.03
C PRO A 189 42.27 -26.22 -25.60
N ALA A 190 42.80 -25.31 -24.75
CA ALA A 190 44.23 -24.99 -24.44
C ALA A 190 44.98 -23.80 -25.10
N ALA A 191 45.40 -22.83 -24.24
CA ALA A 191 46.78 -22.31 -23.99
C ALA A 191 46.72 -20.84 -23.42
N GLU A 192 46.90 -20.60 -22.11
CA GLU A 192 48.13 -20.05 -21.43
C GLU A 192 48.52 -18.61 -21.88
N ALA A 193 48.81 -17.58 -21.05
CA ALA A 193 49.22 -17.45 -19.65
C ALA A 193 49.07 -15.96 -19.17
N ALA A 194 49.39 -15.71 -17.88
CA ALA A 194 49.76 -14.44 -17.21
C ALA A 194 48.70 -13.70 -16.34
N LYS A 195 48.71 -14.04 -15.04
CA LYS A 195 48.59 -13.13 -13.86
C LYS A 195 49.98 -12.48 -13.61
N PRO A 196 50.15 -11.31 -12.95
CA PRO A 196 49.60 -11.01 -11.61
C PRO A 196 49.26 -9.54 -11.23
N ALA A 197 48.43 -9.42 -10.17
CA ALA A 197 48.39 -8.42 -9.07
C ALA A 197 48.10 -6.93 -9.36
N GLU A 198 47.49 -6.10 -8.50
CA GLU A 198 46.59 -6.16 -7.32
C GLU A 198 46.47 -4.68 -6.86
N ALA A 199 45.26 -4.11 -6.66
CA ALA A 199 45.05 -2.89 -5.83
C ALA A 199 43.54 -2.56 -5.62
N VAL A 200 42.98 -3.16 -4.56
CA VAL A 200 42.03 -2.61 -3.55
C VAL A 200 40.96 -1.58 -3.99
N GLU A 201 39.70 -2.02 -4.12
CA GLU A 201 38.50 -1.18 -3.97
C GLU A 201 37.87 -1.40 -2.57
N GLU A 202 37.72 -0.31 -1.79
CA GLU A 202 37.11 -0.32 -0.46
C GLU A 202 35.59 -0.54 -0.51
N LYS A 203 35.11 -1.53 0.25
CA LYS A 203 33.69 -1.81 0.49
C LYS A 203 33.06 -0.67 1.32
N SER A 204 31.94 -0.12 0.88
CA SER A 204 31.23 0.98 1.55
C SER A 204 29.92 0.56 2.23
N VAL A 205 29.77 -0.73 2.59
CA VAL A 205 28.57 -1.27 3.23
C VAL A 205 28.99 -2.29 4.29
N PHE A 206 28.69 -2.01 5.56
CA PHE A 206 29.03 -2.89 6.67
C PHE A 206 27.78 -3.48 7.34
N ASN A 207 27.86 -4.77 7.69
CA ASN A 207 26.91 -5.53 8.47
C ASN A 207 27.37 -5.55 9.92
N LEU A 208 26.50 -5.13 10.83
CA LEU A 208 26.78 -5.09 12.26
C LEU A 208 26.31 -6.38 12.92
N LYS A 209 27.24 -7.24 13.32
CA LYS A 209 26.94 -8.49 14.05
C LYS A 209 27.27 -8.33 15.54
N LEU A 210 26.32 -8.67 16.41
CA LEU A 210 26.57 -8.79 17.85
C LEU A 210 27.07 -10.20 18.13
N GLU A 211 28.33 -10.32 18.57
CA GLU A 211 28.97 -11.63 18.78
C GLU A 211 28.77 -12.15 20.20
N SER A 212 28.91 -11.27 21.19
CA SER A 212 28.76 -11.63 22.59
C SER A 212 28.34 -10.40 23.40
N PHE A 213 27.80 -10.66 24.59
CA PHE A 213 27.37 -9.63 25.51
C PHE A 213 27.82 -9.98 26.94
N ASP A 214 28.11 -8.96 27.74
CA ASP A 214 28.35 -9.15 29.17
C ASP A 214 27.01 -9.48 29.89
N PRO A 215 26.90 -10.59 30.62
CA PRO A 215 25.69 -10.94 31.37
C PRO A 215 25.26 -9.86 32.39
N ALA A 216 26.19 -9.06 32.93
CA ALA A 216 25.87 -7.96 33.83
C ALA A 216 25.23 -6.74 33.12
N ALA A 217 25.53 -6.55 31.84
CA ALA A 217 25.04 -5.43 31.04
C ALA A 217 23.83 -5.79 30.15
N LYS A 218 23.39 -7.06 30.18
CA LYS A 218 22.27 -7.63 29.41
C LYS A 218 21.00 -6.77 29.41
N ALA A 219 20.61 -6.21 30.55
CA ALA A 219 19.40 -5.37 30.64
C ALA A 219 19.54 -4.02 29.90
N LYS A 220 20.76 -3.46 29.81
CA LYS A 220 21.04 -2.22 29.06
C LYS A 220 21.05 -2.49 27.56
N ILE A 221 21.67 -3.60 27.15
CA ILE A 221 21.70 -4.04 25.75
C ILE A 221 20.28 -4.35 25.23
N ILE A 222 19.43 -5.01 26.02
CA ILE A 222 18.03 -5.28 25.63
C ILE A 222 17.23 -3.99 25.42
N ARG A 223 17.47 -2.95 26.23
CA ARG A 223 16.79 -1.65 26.08
C ARG A 223 17.24 -0.93 24.82
N GLU A 224 18.53 -0.96 24.52
CA GLU A 224 19.10 -0.34 23.31
C GLU A 224 18.67 -1.07 22.04
N VAL A 225 18.69 -2.41 22.04
CA VAL A 225 18.22 -3.25 20.91
C VAL A 225 16.72 -3.07 20.68
N LYS A 226 15.92 -2.92 21.74
CA LYS A 226 14.50 -2.56 21.63
C LYS A 226 14.30 -1.19 20.98
N ALA A 227 15.09 -0.19 21.39
CA ALA A 227 15.01 1.16 20.81
C ALA A 227 15.45 1.19 19.34
N MET A 228 16.47 0.40 18.99
CA MET A 228 17.09 0.38 17.66
C MET A 228 16.30 -0.42 16.62
N LEU A 229 15.70 -1.55 17.01
CA LEU A 229 14.97 -2.46 16.11
C LEU A 229 13.45 -2.42 16.28
N GLY A 230 12.93 -1.66 17.25
CA GLY A 230 11.50 -1.52 17.50
C GLY A 230 10.81 -2.80 17.99
N LEU A 231 11.57 -3.77 18.52
CA LEU A 231 11.07 -5.08 18.95
C LEU A 231 10.37 -5.04 20.32
N ASN A 232 9.50 -6.02 20.61
CA ASN A 232 8.87 -6.09 21.94
C ASN A 232 9.87 -6.63 23.00
N LEU A 233 9.63 -6.40 24.31
CA LEU A 233 10.56 -6.78 25.39
C LEU A 233 10.92 -8.27 25.41
N VAL A 234 9.97 -9.14 25.03
CA VAL A 234 10.18 -10.59 24.94
C VAL A 234 11.01 -10.98 23.73
N GLU A 235 10.86 -10.26 22.62
CA GLU A 235 11.60 -10.48 21.38
C GLU A 235 13.03 -9.95 21.49
N ALA A 236 13.21 -8.77 22.08
CA ALA A 236 14.53 -8.20 22.34
C ALA A 236 15.37 -9.08 23.28
N LYS A 237 14.74 -9.71 24.29
CA LYS A 237 15.40 -10.72 25.14
C LYS A 237 15.90 -11.92 24.34
N LYS A 238 15.01 -12.52 23.54
CA LYS A 238 15.36 -13.66 22.67
C LYS A 238 16.39 -13.30 21.60
N PHE A 239 16.39 -12.06 21.12
CA PHE A 239 17.30 -11.57 20.09
C PHE A 239 18.72 -11.37 20.63
N VAL A 240 18.86 -10.79 21.83
CA VAL A 240 20.17 -10.64 22.50
C VAL A 240 20.71 -11.99 22.97
N GLU A 241 19.84 -12.89 23.45
CA GLU A 241 20.24 -14.24 23.88
C GLU A 241 20.59 -15.19 22.73
N SER A 242 20.20 -14.88 21.49
CA SER A 242 20.53 -15.67 20.30
C SER A 242 21.79 -15.18 19.58
N ALA A 243 22.66 -14.42 20.27
CA ALA A 243 23.99 -14.08 19.77
C ALA A 243 24.79 -15.37 19.45
N PRO A 244 25.52 -15.43 18.32
CA PRO A 244 25.82 -14.35 17.39
C PRO A 244 24.75 -14.10 16.32
N LYS A 245 24.20 -12.88 16.25
CA LYS A 245 23.16 -12.52 15.27
C LYS A 245 23.33 -11.09 14.73
N VAL A 246 23.02 -10.90 13.45
CA VAL A 246 23.16 -9.62 12.75
C VAL A 246 22.11 -8.64 13.27
N LEU A 247 22.55 -7.47 13.75
CA LEU A 247 21.69 -6.42 14.28
C LEU A 247 21.04 -5.61 13.15
N LYS A 248 21.82 -5.25 12.13
CA LYS A 248 21.35 -4.46 10.98
C LYS A 248 22.28 -4.67 9.79
N GLU A 249 21.70 -4.95 8.63
CA GLU A 249 22.40 -5.12 7.37
C GLU A 249 22.35 -3.80 6.58
N GLY A 250 23.45 -3.43 5.93
CA GLY A 250 23.47 -2.29 5.01
C GLY A 250 23.61 -0.90 5.66
N VAL A 251 24.41 -0.75 6.72
CA VAL A 251 24.59 0.55 7.40
C VAL A 251 25.80 1.31 6.85
N THR A 252 25.66 2.61 6.64
CA THR A 252 26.74 3.51 6.22
C THR A 252 27.81 3.61 7.32
N LYS A 253 29.09 3.84 6.95
CA LYS A 253 30.24 3.81 7.87
C LYS A 253 30.02 4.67 9.13
N GLU A 254 29.41 5.85 8.98
CA GLU A 254 29.15 6.79 10.08
C GLU A 254 28.10 6.32 11.09
N ASP A 255 27.08 5.60 10.64
CA ASP A 255 26.02 5.07 11.51
C ASP A 255 26.46 3.76 12.15
N ALA A 256 27.27 2.97 11.45
CA ALA A 256 27.90 1.77 11.98
C ALA A 256 28.83 2.08 13.16
N ASP A 257 29.64 3.13 13.07
CA ASP A 257 30.54 3.53 14.16
C ASP A 257 29.78 4.09 15.37
N LYS A 258 28.67 4.81 15.16
CA LYS A 258 27.80 5.28 16.26
C LYS A 258 27.11 4.12 16.97
N ILE A 259 26.58 3.17 16.20
CA ILE A 259 25.92 1.97 16.73
C ILE A 259 26.93 1.09 17.49
N LYS A 260 28.13 0.91 16.94
CA LYS A 260 29.20 0.16 17.59
C LYS A 260 29.60 0.81 18.91
N LYS A 261 29.82 2.13 18.94
CA LYS A 261 30.11 2.87 20.18
C LYS A 261 28.99 2.77 21.22
N ALA A 262 27.72 2.87 20.80
CA ALA A 262 26.58 2.74 21.70
C ALA A 262 26.45 1.34 22.31
N LEU A 263 26.74 0.29 21.52
CA LEU A 263 26.64 -1.09 21.97
C LEU A 263 27.87 -1.54 22.77
N GLU A 264 29.06 -1.08 22.44
CA GLU A 264 30.28 -1.29 23.24
C GLU A 264 30.18 -0.56 24.59
N ALA A 265 29.66 0.68 24.61
CA ALA A 265 29.36 1.40 25.86
C ALA A 265 28.28 0.71 26.71
N ALA A 266 27.38 -0.05 26.07
CA ALA A 266 26.39 -0.89 26.72
C ALA A 266 26.90 -2.28 27.10
N GLY A 267 28.17 -2.63 26.83
CA GLY A 267 28.80 -3.90 27.21
C GLY A 267 28.64 -5.05 26.21
N GLY A 268 28.34 -4.75 24.94
CA GLY A 268 28.28 -5.73 23.84
C GLY A 268 29.50 -5.68 22.94
N VAL A 269 29.95 -6.85 22.46
CA VAL A 269 31.03 -6.95 21.46
C VAL A 269 30.40 -7.04 20.07
N VAL A 270 30.64 -6.02 19.24
CA VAL A 270 30.08 -5.91 17.89
C VAL A 270 31.20 -5.91 16.85
N LYS A 271 31.12 -6.84 15.89
CA LYS A 271 32.01 -6.86 14.72
C LYS A 271 31.33 -6.22 13.51
N LEU A 272 32.14 -5.48 12.75
CA LEU A 272 31.81 -4.92 11.44
C LEU A 272 32.31 -5.89 10.37
N GLU A 273 31.43 -6.34 9.48
CA GLU A 273 31.76 -7.13 8.28
C GLU A 273 31.31 -6.44 7.00
#